data_AF-A0AAW2PI08-F1
#
_entry.id   AF-A0AAW2PI08-F1
#
_cell.length_a   1.000
_cell.length_b   1.000
_cell.length_c   1.000
_cell.angle_alpha   90.00
_cell.angle_beta   90.00
_cell.angle_gamma   90.00
#
_symmetry.space_group_name_H-M   'P 1'
#
loop_
_entity.id
_entity.type
_entity.pdbx_description
1 polymer ?
#
loop_
_entity_poly.entity_id
_entity_poly.type
_entity_poly.pdbx_seq_one_letter_code
_entity_poly.pdbx_strand_id
1 'polypeptide(L)'
;MLFSNGDLPSVHILMECLQEFRDISGLAVNTSKSSIFTAGIENNQLREILARTDFAKGEMPVRYLGIPLGGRDCQLGTTRCS
;
A
#
# COMPACT_ATOMS: atom_id res chain seq x y z
N MET A 1 3.10 3.25 7.75
CA MET A 1 3.08 2.16 6.74
C MET A 1 2.44 0.96 7.41
N LEU A 2 1.44 0.34 6.79
CA LEU A 2 0.72 -0.81 7.34
C LEU A 2 0.85 -1.98 6.36
N PHE A 3 0.95 -3.19 6.89
CA PHE A 3 1.08 -4.42 6.10
C PHE A 3 0.00 -5.42 6.53
N SER A 4 -0.61 -6.08 5.56
CA SER A 4 -1.65 -7.09 5.77
C SER A 4 -1.60 -8.12 4.66
N ASN A 5 -2.24 -9.26 4.87
CA ASN A 5 -2.40 -10.23 3.79
C ASN A 5 -3.24 -9.63 2.65
N GLY A 6 -2.93 -10.09 1.43
CA GLY A 6 -3.58 -9.65 0.20
C GLY A 6 -4.97 -10.23 -0.03
N ASP A 7 -5.75 -10.43 1.03
CA ASP A 7 -7.10 -10.98 0.98
C ASP A 7 -8.13 -9.95 1.47
N LEU A 8 -9.34 -10.07 0.94
CA LEU A 8 -10.44 -9.16 1.22
C LEU A 8 -10.79 -9.05 2.72
N PRO A 9 -10.88 -10.14 3.53
CA PRO A 9 -11.19 -10.01 4.94
C PRO A 9 -10.08 -9.30 5.72
N SER A 10 -8.81 -9.53 5.42
CA SER A 10 -7.69 -8.82 6.07
C SER A 10 -7.72 -7.32 5.77
N VAL A 11 -8.01 -6.95 4.52
CA VAL A 11 -8.16 -5.55 4.14
C VAL A 11 -9.36 -4.91 4.84
N HIS A 12 -10.47 -5.63 4.99
CA HIS A 12 -11.65 -5.12 5.68
C HIS A 12 -11.36 -4.79 7.14
N ILE A 13 -10.73 -5.73 7.87
CA ILE A 13 -10.35 -5.52 9.27
C ILE A 13 -9.40 -4.32 9.39
N LEU A 14 -8.43 -4.18 8.46
CA LEU A 14 -7.53 -3.02 8.47
C LEU A 14 -8.28 -1.69 8.30
N MET A 15 -9.31 -1.65 7.45
CA MET A 15 -10.13 -0.45 7.28
C MET A 15 -10.97 -0.14 8.53
N GLU A 16 -11.52 -1.16 9.19
CA GLU A 16 -12.24 -1.00 10.46
C GLU A 16 -11.32 -0.43 11.54
N CYS A 17 -10.10 -0.97 11.68
CA CYS A 17 -9.12 -0.44 12.63
C CYS A 17 -8.74 1.01 12.34
N LEU A 18 -8.64 1.41 11.07
CA LEU A 18 -8.37 2.80 10.68
C LEU A 18 -9.54 3.73 11.01
N GLN A 19 -10.78 3.24 10.89
CA GLN A 19 -11.97 3.98 11.27
C GLN A 19 -12.06 4.15 12.79
N GLU A 20 -11.83 3.09 13.56
CA GLU A 20 -11.79 3.16 15.02
C GLU A 20 -10.67 4.08 15.51
N PHE A 21 -9.47 3.99 14.89
CA PHE A 21 -8.37 4.89 15.19
C PHE A 21 -8.74 6.35 14.94
N ARG A 22 -9.48 6.63 13.87
CA ARG A 22 -10.00 7.97 13.59
C ARG A 22 -10.95 8.45 14.68
N ASP A 23 -11.86 7.60 15.15
CA ASP A 23 -12.83 7.98 16.18
C ASP A 23 -12.15 8.25 17.53
N ILE A 24 -11.12 7.48 17.88
CA ILE A 24 -10.37 7.64 19.13
C ILE A 24 -9.43 8.85 19.08
N SER A 25 -8.70 9.02 17.97
CA SER A 25 -7.64 10.04 17.86
C SER A 25 -8.09 11.36 17.23
N GLY A 26 -9.23 11.36 16.53
CA GLY A 26 -9.66 12.45 15.65
C GLY A 26 -8.87 12.54 14.33
N LEU A 27 -7.90 11.66 14.10
CA LEU A 27 -7.05 11.68 12.90
C LEU A 27 -7.61 10.76 11.82
N ALA A 28 -8.08 11.35 10.72
CA ALA A 28 -8.55 10.61 9.56
C ALA A 28 -7.41 10.31 8.58
N VAL A 29 -7.41 9.10 8.02
CA VAL A 29 -6.55 8.76 6.88
C VAL A 29 -7.01 9.53 5.65
N ASN A 30 -6.07 10.19 4.97
CA ASN A 30 -6.34 10.89 3.73
C ASN A 30 -6.23 9.91 2.55
N THR A 31 -7.36 9.50 1.98
CA THR A 31 -7.43 8.56 0.86
C THR A 31 -6.72 9.05 -0.39
N SER A 32 -6.58 10.37 -0.59
CA SER A 32 -5.85 10.95 -1.72
C SER A 32 -4.33 10.90 -1.56
N LYS A 33 -3.82 10.80 -0.32
CA LYS A 33 -2.39 10.68 -0.03
C LYS A 33 -1.96 9.24 0.28
N SER A 34 -2.92 8.39 0.62
CA SER A 34 -2.69 6.98 0.92
C SER A 34 -2.82 6.14 -0.35
N SER A 35 -1.92 5.19 -0.54
CA SER A 35 -1.96 4.27 -1.67
C SER A 35 -1.78 2.84 -1.19
N ILE A 36 -2.49 1.91 -1.80
CA ILE A 36 -2.31 0.47 -1.57
C ILE A 36 -1.28 -0.06 -2.55
N PHE A 37 -0.27 -0.73 -2.01
CA PHE A 37 0.72 -1.48 -2.79
C PHE A 37 0.43 -2.96 -2.63
N THR A 38 0.25 -3.66 -3.75
CA THR A 38 -0.03 -5.10 -3.76
C THR A 38 0.97 -5.83 -4.64
N ALA A 39 1.34 -7.05 -4.23
CA ALA A 39 2.17 -7.96 -5.01
C ALA A 39 1.56 -9.35 -4.91
N GLY A 40 1.39 -10.04 -6.04
CA GLY A 40 0.90 -11.42 -6.07
C GLY A 40 -0.61 -11.61 -5.79
N ILE A 41 -1.43 -10.55 -5.90
CA ILE A 41 -2.90 -10.64 -5.79
C ILE A 41 -3.53 -10.71 -7.19
N GLU A 42 -4.59 -11.52 -7.34
CA GLU A 42 -5.36 -11.59 -8.58
C GLU A 42 -6.02 -10.23 -8.92
N ASN A 43 -6.05 -9.86 -10.21
CA ASN A 43 -6.62 -8.59 -10.66
C ASN A 43 -8.07 -8.37 -10.24
N ASN A 44 -8.89 -9.43 -10.14
CA ASN A 44 -10.28 -9.30 -9.74
C ASN A 44 -10.41 -8.92 -8.25
N GLN A 45 -9.67 -9.62 -7.38
CA GLN A 45 -9.57 -9.31 -5.96
C GLN A 45 -8.99 -7.91 -5.73
N LEU A 46 -7.98 -7.52 -6.50
CA LEU A 46 -7.40 -6.18 -6.43
C LEU A 46 -8.42 -5.09 -6.78
N ARG A 47 -9.23 -5.29 -7.83
CA ARG A 47 -10.29 -4.33 -8.20
C ARG A 47 -11.33 -4.20 -7.09
N GLU A 48 -11.71 -5.31 -6.47
CA GLU A 48 -12.66 -5.28 -5.35
C GLU A 48 -12.09 -4.53 -4.13
N ILE A 49 -10.82 -4.76 -3.80
CA ILE A 49 -10.10 -4.05 -2.74
C ILE A 49 -10.05 -2.55 -3.03
N LEU A 50 -9.68 -2.15 -4.25
CA LEU A 50 -9.60 -0.74 -4.64
C LEU A 50 -10.98 -0.07 -4.60
N ALA A 51 -12.03 -0.76 -5.05
CA ALA A 51 -13.40 -0.25 -5.03
C ALA A 51 -13.96 -0.07 -3.60
N ARG A 52 -13.51 -0.88 -2.63
CA ARG A 52 -13.96 -0.79 -1.23
C ARG A 52 -13.16 0.18 -0.37
N THR A 53 -11.92 0.49 -0.75
CA THR A 53 -11.00 1.26 0.09
C THR A 53 -10.84 2.71 -0.35
N ASP A 54 -11.26 3.07 -1.57
CA ASP A 54 -11.07 4.39 -2.20
C ASP A 54 -9.61 4.86 -2.24
N PHE A 55 -8.65 3.96 -2.00
CA PHE A 55 -7.24 4.26 -2.09
C PHE A 55 -6.75 4.12 -3.52
N ALA A 56 -5.82 4.99 -3.91
CA ALA A 56 -5.12 4.84 -5.17
C ALA A 56 -4.25 3.57 -5.14
N LYS A 57 -4.17 2.86 -6.27
CA LYS A 57 -3.17 1.80 -6.43
C LYS A 57 -1.79 2.44 -6.56
N GLY A 58 -0.88 2.08 -5.67
CA GLY A 58 0.52 2.48 -5.73
C GLY A 58 1.35 1.55 -6.62
N GLU A 59 2.42 2.09 -7.21
CA GLU A 59 3.38 1.33 -8.02
C GLU A 59 4.68 1.08 -7.25
N MET A 60 5.27 -0.11 -7.47
CA MET A 60 6.55 -0.51 -6.87
C MET A 60 7.72 0.00 -7.75
N PRO A 61 8.89 0.43 -7.21
CA PRO A 61 9.30 0.41 -5.80
C PRO A 61 8.71 1.54 -4.96
N VAL A 62 8.22 1.21 -3.76
CA VAL A 62 7.76 2.19 -2.77
C VAL A 62 8.93 3.08 -2.36
N ARG A 63 8.82 4.40 -2.45
CA ARG A 63 9.84 5.33 -1.94
C ARG A 63 9.40 5.91 -0.61
N TYR A 64 10.18 5.70 0.43
CA TYR A 64 10.00 6.36 1.73
C TYR A 64 11.11 7.36 1.95
N LEU A 65 10.74 8.64 2.07
CA LEU A 65 11.70 9.75 2.18
C LEU A 65 12.71 9.79 1.01
N GLY A 66 12.29 9.39 -0.19
CA GLY A 66 13.13 9.33 -1.40
C GLY A 66 13.92 8.03 -1.57
N ILE A 67 13.96 7.17 -0.55
CA ILE A 67 14.69 5.90 -0.55
C ILE A 67 13.74 4.76 -0.92
N PRO A 68 14.05 3.92 -1.92
CA PRO A 68 13.23 2.76 -2.25
C PRO A 68 13.21 1.74 -1.09
N LEU A 69 12.03 1.47 -0.52
CA LEU A 69 11.77 0.42 0.46
C LEU A 69 11.40 -0.87 -0.28
N GLY A 70 12.29 -1.87 -0.20
CA GLY A 70 12.01 -3.24 -0.65
C GLY A 70 12.16 -3.43 -2.16
N GLY A 71 13.26 -4.09 -2.53
CA GLY A 71 13.52 -4.50 -3.91
C GLY A 71 14.89 -4.07 -4.40
N ARG A 72 15.94 -4.58 -3.74
CA ARG A 72 17.36 -4.52 -4.14
C ARG A 72 17.89 -3.10 -4.35
N ASP A 73 18.86 -2.78 -3.51
CA ASP A 73 19.87 -1.78 -3.76
C ASP A 73 20.40 -1.93 -5.20
N CYS A 74 19.91 -1.10 -6.13
CA CYS A 74 20.37 -1.09 -7.52
C CYS A 74 20.01 0.23 -8.23
N GLN A 75 20.01 1.37 -7.52
CA GLN A 75 20.10 2.68 -8.18
C GLN A 75 20.96 3.66 -7.37
N LEU A 76 22.20 3.24 -7.10
CA LEU A 76 23.32 4.17 -6.89
C LEU A 76 24.44 3.74 -7.86
N GLY A 77 24.39 4.27 -9.08
CA GLY A 77 25.54 4.38 -10.00
C GLY A 77 26.21 3.09 -10.50
N THR A 78 26.18 2.90 -11.82
CA THR A 78 27.24 2.22 -12.59
C THR A 78 27.37 0.71 -12.42
N THR A 79 26.80 -0.09 -13.31
CA THR A 79 27.53 -0.96 -14.28
C THR A 79 26.58 -1.77 -15.15
N ARG A 80 26.98 -1.90 -16.42
CA ARG A 80 26.42 -2.77 -17.47
C ARG A 80 26.25 -4.21 -16.96
N CYS A 81 25.09 -4.81 -17.19
CA CYS A 81 24.97 -6.27 -17.23
C CYS A 81 25.12 -6.73 -18.68
N SER A 82 26.08 -7.62 -18.89
CA SER A 82 26.38 -8.30 -20.15
C SER A 82 25.46 -9.49 -20.40
#